data_AF-A0A225UHR1-F1
#
_entry.id   AF-A0A225UHR1-F1
#
_cell.length_a   1.000
_cell.length_b   1.000
_cell.length_c   1.000
_cell.angle_alpha   90.00
_cell.angle_beta   90.00
_cell.angle_gamma   90.00
#
_symmetry.space_group_name_H-M   'P 1'
#
loop_
_entity.id
_entity.type
_entity.pdbx_description
1 polymer ?
#
loop_
_entity_poly.entity_id
_entity_poly.type
_entity_poly.pdbx_seq_one_letter_code
_entity_poly.pdbx_strand_id
1 'polypeptide(L)'
;MSMRDYVQKTRHLASCIVTKPIDMASQVHVFVFGMREGMTRYSLTRAEPDSLEKAFALALREDYVVTSSYARGMSAADRADVPEPMEIDAIEESNSRNGSSSLRR
;
A
#
# COMPACT_ATOMS: atom_id res chain seq x y z
N MET A 1 -5.36 4.81 -15.68
CA MET A 1 -5.52 6.27 -15.54
C MET A 1 -4.66 6.71 -14.37
N SER A 2 -3.88 7.80 -14.49
CA SER A 2 -2.98 8.23 -13.39
C SER A 2 -3.78 8.90 -12.27
N MET A 3 -3.19 9.00 -11.07
CA MET A 3 -3.82 9.71 -9.95
C MET A 3 -4.06 11.19 -10.28
N ARG A 4 -3.14 11.82 -11.01
CA ARG A 4 -3.27 13.21 -11.47
C ARG A 4 -4.46 13.38 -12.41
N ASP A 5 -4.61 12.50 -13.39
CA ASP A 5 -5.77 12.52 -14.30
C ASP A 5 -7.06 12.35 -13.51
N TYR A 6 -7.05 11.48 -12.49
CA TYR A 6 -8.24 11.17 -11.69
C TYR A 6 -8.69 12.38 -10.89
N VAL A 7 -7.76 13.02 -10.19
CA VAL A 7 -8.01 14.27 -9.47
C VAL A 7 -8.51 15.38 -10.40
N GLN A 8 -7.92 15.52 -11.59
CA GLN A 8 -8.34 16.54 -12.55
C GLN A 8 -9.77 16.29 -13.08
N LYS A 9 -10.11 15.04 -13.43
CA LYS A 9 -11.47 14.69 -13.86
C LYS A 9 -12.49 14.89 -12.75
N THR A 10 -12.15 14.52 -11.50
CA THR A 10 -13.04 14.75 -10.36
C THR A 10 -13.24 16.24 -10.10
N ARG A 11 -12.18 17.05 -10.17
CA ARG A 11 -12.30 18.51 -10.03
C ARG A 11 -13.20 19.10 -11.11
N HIS A 12 -13.04 18.66 -12.36
CA HIS A 12 -13.91 19.09 -13.44
C HIS A 12 -15.37 18.69 -13.19
N LEU A 13 -15.61 17.44 -12.81
CA LEU A 13 -16.96 16.96 -12.49
C LEU A 13 -17.62 17.78 -11.38
N ALA A 14 -16.89 18.03 -10.28
CA ALA A 14 -17.39 18.86 -9.18
C ALA A 14 -17.72 20.29 -9.65
N SER A 15 -16.90 20.87 -10.54
CA SER A 15 -17.16 22.21 -11.11
C SER A 15 -18.38 22.25 -12.03
N CYS A 16 -18.76 21.12 -12.64
CA CYS A 16 -19.94 21.03 -13.50
C CYS A 16 -21.25 20.93 -12.71
N ILE A 17 -21.21 20.64 -11.40
CA ILE A 17 -22.40 20.57 -10.55
C ILE A 17 -22.78 21.99 -10.11
N VAL A 18 -23.48 22.71 -10.98
CA VAL A 18 -23.87 24.11 -10.76
C VAL A 18 -25.17 24.24 -9.96
N THR A 19 -26.04 23.22 -10.00
CA THR A 19 -27.36 23.25 -9.39
C THR A 19 -27.49 22.21 -8.29
N LYS A 20 -27.85 22.64 -7.07
CA LYS A 20 -28.01 21.78 -5.87
C LYS A 20 -26.76 20.90 -5.63
N PRO A 21 -25.63 21.51 -5.26
CA PRO A 21 -24.40 20.76 -5.04
C PRO A 21 -24.60 19.71 -3.94
N ILE A 22 -23.99 18.55 -4.16
CA ILE A 22 -23.90 17.48 -3.17
C ILE A 22 -23.12 18.02 -1.96
N ASP A 23 -23.43 17.56 -0.75
CA ASP A 23 -22.65 17.95 0.43
C ASP A 23 -21.19 17.48 0.33
N MET A 24 -20.28 18.20 0.99
CA MET A 24 -18.84 17.95 0.86
C MET A 24 -18.44 16.56 1.35
N ALA A 25 -19.08 16.05 2.39
CA ALA A 25 -18.78 14.72 2.91
C ALA A 25 -19.15 13.63 1.90
N SER A 26 -20.32 13.74 1.25
CA SER A 26 -20.72 12.83 0.17
C SER A 26 -19.82 12.97 -1.06
N GLN A 27 -19.39 14.17 -1.44
CA GLN A 27 -18.44 14.36 -2.55
C GLN A 27 -17.11 13.67 -2.26
N VAL A 28 -16.56 13.86 -1.06
CA VAL A 28 -15.34 13.18 -0.62
C VAL A 28 -15.54 11.66 -0.58
N HIS A 29 -16.67 11.19 -0.05
CA HIS A 29 -16.97 9.77 0.01
C HIS A 29 -17.00 9.14 -1.39
N VAL A 30 -17.68 9.77 -2.34
CA VAL A 30 -17.72 9.31 -3.75
C VAL A 30 -16.32 9.34 -4.37
N PHE A 31 -15.52 10.36 -4.10
CA PHE A 31 -14.13 10.43 -4.56
C PHE A 31 -13.30 9.26 -4.02
N VAL A 32 -13.29 9.02 -2.70
CA VAL A 32 -12.51 7.94 -2.07
C VAL A 32 -13.02 6.56 -2.51
N PHE A 33 -14.34 6.38 -2.60
CA PHE A 33 -14.95 5.13 -3.03
C PHE A 33 -14.62 4.79 -4.48
N GLY A 34 -14.56 5.80 -5.35
CA GLY A 34 -14.20 5.65 -6.76
C GLY A 34 -12.71 5.37 -7.02
N MET A 35 -11.84 5.47 -6.01
CA MET A 35 -10.41 5.14 -6.14
C MET A 35 -10.18 3.63 -6.25
N ARG A 36 -9.17 3.26 -7.03
CA ARG A 36 -8.64 1.88 -7.03
C ARG A 36 -8.19 1.53 -5.62
N GLU A 37 -8.54 0.32 -5.18
CA GLU A 37 -8.12 -0.20 -3.89
C GLU A 37 -6.59 -0.26 -3.78
N GLY A 38 -6.06 0.07 -2.60
CA GLY A 38 -4.62 0.15 -2.34
C GLY A 38 -4.27 1.16 -1.25
N MET A 39 -2.96 1.37 -1.06
CA MET A 39 -2.42 2.21 0.02
C MET A 39 -2.98 3.63 0.00
N THR A 40 -3.07 4.26 -1.18
CA THR A 40 -3.62 5.61 -1.32
C THR A 40 -5.05 5.69 -0.80
N ARG A 41 -5.93 4.75 -1.21
CA ARG A 41 -7.34 4.74 -0.75
C ARG A 41 -7.42 4.51 0.76
N TYR A 42 -6.62 3.59 1.29
CA TYR A 42 -6.55 3.32 2.72
C TYR A 42 -6.11 4.56 3.53
N SER A 43 -5.07 5.26 3.07
CA SER A 43 -4.60 6.50 3.69
C SER A 43 -5.70 7.56 3.76
N LEU A 44 -6.52 7.70 2.71
CA LEU A 44 -7.62 8.67 2.68
C LEU A 44 -8.77 8.28 3.61
N THR A 45 -9.16 7.01 3.66
CA THR A 45 -10.21 6.55 4.59
C THR A 45 -9.83 6.81 6.03
N ARG A 46 -8.55 6.64 6.39
CA ARG A 46 -8.06 6.90 7.75
C ARG A 46 -7.89 8.39 8.07
N ALA A 47 -7.59 9.20 7.07
CA ALA A 47 -7.36 10.64 7.25
C ALA A 47 -8.66 11.45 7.35
N GLU A 48 -9.80 10.87 6.94
CA GLU A 48 -11.14 11.49 6.99
C GLU A 48 -11.14 12.95 6.47
N PRO A 49 -10.75 13.19 5.20
CA PRO A 49 -10.74 14.54 4.66
C PRO A 49 -12.15 15.15 4.65
N ASP A 50 -12.25 16.42 5.05
CA ASP A 50 -13.51 17.18 5.14
C ASP A 50 -13.86 17.96 3.85
N SER A 51 -12.94 17.98 2.88
CA SER A 51 -13.13 18.63 1.58
C SER A 51 -12.43 17.88 0.45
N LEU A 52 -12.89 18.11 -0.78
CA LEU A 52 -12.26 17.55 -1.98
C LEU A 52 -10.82 18.03 -2.15
N GLU A 53 -10.50 19.29 -1.83
CA GLU A 53 -9.15 19.84 -1.92
C GLU A 53 -8.19 19.10 -0.98
N LYS A 54 -8.60 18.83 0.25
CA LYS A 54 -7.80 18.03 1.19
C LYS A 54 -7.64 16.61 0.68
N ALA A 55 -8.71 15.99 0.20
CA ALA A 55 -8.66 14.65 -0.38
C ALA A 55 -7.72 14.60 -1.62
N PHE A 56 -7.74 15.61 -2.48
CA PHE A 56 -6.86 15.72 -3.64
C PHE A 56 -5.39 15.86 -3.23
N ALA A 57 -5.10 16.74 -2.26
CA ALA A 57 -3.74 16.93 -1.76
C ALA A 57 -3.19 15.64 -1.14
N LEU A 58 -4.02 14.94 -0.34
CA LEU A 58 -3.67 13.63 0.22
C LEU A 58 -3.41 12.61 -0.89
N ALA A 59 -4.34 12.45 -1.83
CA ALA A 59 -4.22 11.46 -2.90
C ALA A 59 -2.94 11.63 -3.73
N LEU A 60 -2.60 12.88 -4.08
CA LEU A 60 -1.39 13.20 -4.83
C LEU A 60 -0.11 12.96 -4.02
N ARG A 61 -0.13 13.31 -2.73
CA ARG A 61 1.02 13.08 -1.84
C ARG A 61 1.30 11.58 -1.68
N GLU A 62 0.27 10.79 -1.41
CA GLU A 62 0.40 9.35 -1.20
C GLU A 62 0.82 8.64 -2.49
N ASP A 63 0.24 8.99 -3.65
CA ASP A 63 0.66 8.45 -4.96
C ASP A 63 2.13 8.77 -5.26
N TYR A 64 2.60 9.97 -4.91
CA TYR A 64 4.01 10.33 -5.01
C TYR A 64 4.90 9.53 -4.06
N VAL A 65 4.52 9.38 -2.79
CA VAL A 65 5.28 8.60 -1.80
C VAL A 65 5.41 7.14 -2.25
N VAL A 66 4.31 6.54 -2.70
CA VAL A 66 4.30 5.19 -3.24
C VAL A 66 5.22 5.11 -4.46
N THR A 67 5.02 5.96 -5.47
CA THR A 67 5.82 5.93 -6.72
C THR A 67 7.31 6.18 -6.47
N SER A 68 7.65 7.15 -5.60
CA SER A 68 9.04 7.49 -5.28
C SER A 68 9.74 6.40 -4.46
N SER A 69 9.02 5.69 -3.58
CA SER A 69 9.59 4.55 -2.84
C SER A 69 10.05 3.42 -3.76
N TYR A 70 9.25 3.08 -4.79
CA TYR A 70 9.67 2.09 -5.80
C TYR A 70 10.84 2.59 -6.65
N ALA A 71 10.87 3.89 -6.99
CA ALA A 71 11.99 4.47 -7.73
C ALA A 71 13.30 4.47 -6.90
N ARG A 72 13.22 4.69 -5.59
CA ARG A 72 14.36 4.69 -4.66
C ARG A 72 14.84 3.27 -4.35
N GLY A 73 13.93 2.32 -4.16
CA GLY A 73 14.26 0.92 -3.84
C GLY A 73 15.00 0.15 -4.94
N MET A 74 15.23 0.76 -6.11
CA MET A 74 15.94 0.17 -7.24
C MET A 74 17.30 0.82 -7.52
N SER A 75 17.88 1.58 -6.58
CA SER A 75 19.27 2.03 -6.74
C SER A 75 20.21 0.83 -6.56
N ALA A 76 21.04 0.54 -7.57
CA ALA A 76 22.05 -0.52 -7.51
C ALA A 76 23.11 -0.27 -6.41
N ALA A 77 23.24 1.00 -5.97
CA ALA A 77 24.14 1.40 -4.90
C ALA A 77 23.67 0.93 -3.51
N ASP A 78 22.35 0.86 -3.26
CA ASP A 78 21.82 0.44 -1.96
C ASP A 78 21.96 -1.08 -1.73
N ARG A 79 22.22 -1.87 -2.78
CA ARG A 79 22.53 -3.31 -2.66
C ARG A 79 23.96 -3.60 -2.21
N ALA A 80 24.85 -2.61 -2.28
CA ALA A 80 26.24 -2.78 -1.83
C ALA A 80 26.38 -2.67 -0.29
N ASP A 81 25.37 -2.12 0.40
CA ASP A 81 25.37 -1.87 1.85
C ASP A 81 24.42 -2.81 2.62
N VAL A 82 23.83 -3.80 1.93
CA VAL A 82 23.06 -4.87 2.58
C VAL A 82 24.05 -5.78 3.30
N PRO A 83 23.97 -5.92 4.63
CA PRO A 83 24.82 -6.88 5.36
C PRO A 83 24.61 -8.28 4.79
N GLU A 84 25.68 -9.05 4.67
CA GLU A 84 25.57 -10.44 4.22
C GLU A 84 24.46 -11.16 5.01
N PRO A 85 23.55 -11.85 4.32
CA PRO A 85 22.48 -12.58 4.99
C PRO A 85 23.12 -13.59 5.93
N MET A 86 22.67 -13.57 7.20
CA MET A 86 23.15 -14.49 8.21
C MET A 86 22.90 -15.93 7.74
N GLU A 87 23.95 -16.74 7.62
CA GLU A 87 23.81 -18.16 7.34
C GLU A 87 23.09 -18.81 8.53
N ILE A 88 21.90 -19.37 8.27
CA ILE A 88 21.14 -20.10 9.28
C ILE A 88 21.39 -21.58 9.00
N ASP A 89 22.21 -22.21 9.85
CA ASP A 89 22.42 -23.64 9.80
C ASP A 89 21.14 -24.38 10.20
N ALA A 90 20.67 -25.26 9.32
CA ALA A 90 19.54 -26.13 9.60
C ALA A 90 19.94 -27.14 10.68
N ILE A 91 19.28 -27.09 11.84
CA ILE A 91 19.38 -28.12 12.87
C ILE A 91 18.78 -29.43 12.32
N GLU A 92 19.63 -30.42 12.09
CA GLU A 92 19.20 -31.76 11.69
C GLU A 92 18.61 -32.49 12.92
N GLU A 93 17.30 -32.72 12.89
CA GLU A 93 16.55 -33.37 13.97
C GLU A 93 16.94 -34.85 14.06
N SER A 94 17.74 -35.20 15.06
CA SER A 94 18.13 -36.58 15.35
C SER A 94 16.91 -37.38 15.81
N ASN A 95 16.23 -38.02 14.87
CA ASN A 95 15.13 -38.95 15.13
C ASN A 95 15.68 -40.23 15.77
N SER A 96 15.88 -40.23 17.10
CA SER A 96 16.22 -41.43 17.86
C SER A 96 14.98 -42.32 18.02
N ARG A 97 14.56 -42.96 16.93
CA ARG A 97 13.67 -44.13 16.95
C ARG A 97 14.52 -45.39 16.71
N ASN A 98 15.25 -45.83 17.71
CA ASN A 98 15.75 -47.21 17.73
C ASN A 98 14.85 -48.05 18.63
N GLY A 99 13.78 -48.56 18.01
CA GLY A 99 13.23 -49.84 18.42
C GLY A 99 14.25 -50.93 18.14
N SER A 100 14.54 -51.77 19.13
CA SER A 100 15.18 -53.07 18.92
C SER A 100 14.68 -54.03 19.99
N SER A 101 13.61 -54.72 19.61
CA SER A 101 13.18 -55.98 20.19
C SER A 101 14.22 -57.08 19.95
N SER A 102 14.25 -58.03 20.89
CA SER A 102 14.53 -59.48 20.71
C SER A 102 15.88 -60.04 21.18
N LEU A 103 15.79 -60.70 22.35
CA LEU A 103 16.09 -62.13 22.60
C LEU A 103 17.48 -62.67 22.22
N ARG A 104 18.25 -63.14 23.21
CA ARG A 104 19.13 -64.34 23.09
C ARG A 104 19.68 -64.85 24.43
N ARG A 105 19.39 -66.13 24.67
CA ARG A 105 19.99 -67.17 25.54
C ARG A 105 20.08 -66.95 27.05
#